data_AF-A0A1H1BVQ9-F1
#
_entry.id   AF-A0A1H1BVQ9-F1
#
_cell.length_a   1.000
_cell.length_b   1.000
_cell.length_c   1.000
_cell.angle_alpha   90.00
_cell.angle_beta   90.00
_cell.angle_gamma   90.00
#
_symmetry.space_group_name_H-M   'P 1'
#
loop_
_entity.id
_entity.type
_entity.pdbx_description
1 polymer ?
#
loop_
_entity_poly.entity_id
_entity_poly.type
_entity_poly.pdbx_seq_one_letter_code
_entity_poly.pdbx_strand_id
1 'polypeptide(L)'
;MTAGIRRTITALTGCLLLSGCAQTVEGSPTADSSAVPRPETGSFSTTARSLGAPTHASGQMLESLRMAETIPYLFDIDPALHLSGTVRAEGRAALPQMVRYMFGTAAGTALRDAEVGTAVSASNAVGGGMDDPTVALREVTVSVFRMASSDEASRAVGPGLLAAEDVPTGGAAPPKVVMSVPRYGNAVAYSQDFRGGKNPTIALVAHDRYVIGVRGDLGVEQIRAYFDKQTAELDRFIPTPLEKVTTLALDRDGVAGLTVAPADGATSYAMSPRVAALQRTDVQRSVRAFADAGVDAVGVGAGTTSRAKDAPGAARLADALLAEYTETKPSMQRESVPGVPRGTCLTYRFKVGSDATRTTCVVPVGRHVAEFTDPQRGRAIQGIGAAYLILDGRR
;
A
#
# COMPACT_ATOMS: atom_id res chain seq x y z
N MET A 1 9.85 -64.06 43.22
CA MET A 1 9.64 -65.37 43.86
C MET A 1 8.16 -65.52 44.19
N THR A 2 7.51 -66.41 43.44
CA THR A 2 6.46 -67.36 43.88
C THR A 2 5.41 -66.94 44.92
N ALA A 3 4.20 -66.75 44.40
CA ALA A 3 2.97 -67.50 44.68
C ALA A 3 2.42 -67.62 46.12
N GLY A 4 1.14 -67.26 46.28
CA GLY A 4 0.31 -67.56 47.45
C GLY A 4 -1.19 -67.39 47.18
N ILE A 5 -1.92 -68.50 47.17
CA ILE A 5 -3.28 -68.74 46.66
C ILE A 5 -4.39 -68.27 47.64
N ARG A 6 -5.57 -67.89 47.07
CA ARG A 6 -6.97 -68.27 47.45
C ARG A 6 -7.91 -67.09 47.76
N ARG A 7 -9.00 -66.97 46.99
CA ARG A 7 -10.38 -67.31 47.42
C ARG A 7 -11.41 -66.90 46.37
N THR A 8 -12.29 -67.85 46.07
CA THR A 8 -13.52 -67.76 45.28
C THR A 8 -14.55 -66.86 45.96
N ILE A 9 -15.14 -65.90 45.24
CA ILE A 9 -16.41 -65.26 45.62
C ILE A 9 -17.31 -65.23 44.39
N THR A 10 -18.42 -65.95 44.52
CA THR A 10 -19.57 -65.99 43.61
C THR A 10 -20.38 -64.70 43.79
N ALA A 11 -20.65 -63.95 42.73
CA ALA A 11 -21.59 -62.83 42.74
C ALA A 11 -22.55 -62.93 41.54
N LEU A 12 -23.80 -63.29 41.84
CA LEU A 12 -24.95 -63.12 40.94
C LEU A 12 -25.10 -61.62 40.60
N THR A 13 -25.10 -61.27 39.32
CA THR A 13 -25.56 -59.94 38.86
C THR A 13 -26.62 -60.16 37.80
N GLY A 14 -27.85 -59.76 38.12
CA GLY A 14 -29.01 -59.89 37.24
C GLY A 14 -28.98 -58.90 36.08
N CYS A 15 -29.23 -59.40 34.87
CA CYS A 15 -29.48 -58.59 33.69
C CYS A 15 -30.89 -57.99 33.75
N LEU A 16 -31.00 -56.71 34.10
CA LEU A 16 -32.17 -55.88 33.84
C LEU A 16 -32.15 -55.48 32.35
N LEU A 17 -33.00 -56.10 31.54
CA LEU A 17 -33.27 -55.70 30.16
C LEU A 17 -34.17 -54.46 30.18
N LEU A 18 -33.58 -53.28 30.00
CA LEU A 18 -34.29 -52.05 29.67
C LEU A 18 -34.64 -52.06 28.17
N SER A 19 -35.87 -52.42 27.83
CA SER A 19 -36.45 -52.20 26.51
C SER A 19 -36.83 -50.72 26.33
N GLY A 20 -35.82 -49.89 26.02
CA GLY A 20 -36.05 -48.51 25.57
C GLY A 20 -36.66 -48.51 24.17
N CYS A 21 -37.89 -48.01 24.04
CA CYS A 21 -38.53 -47.75 22.76
C CYS A 21 -37.78 -46.62 22.03
N ALA A 22 -36.76 -46.97 21.24
CA ALA A 22 -36.14 -46.03 20.31
C ALA A 22 -37.04 -45.92 19.07
N GLN A 23 -37.95 -44.94 19.07
CA GLN A 23 -38.52 -44.44 17.83
C GLN A 23 -37.41 -43.71 17.07
N THR A 24 -36.76 -44.40 16.14
CA THR A 24 -35.90 -43.75 15.15
C THR A 24 -36.81 -42.98 14.19
N VAL A 25 -36.93 -41.67 14.41
CA VAL A 25 -37.46 -40.78 13.38
C VAL A 25 -36.41 -40.75 12.28
N GLU A 26 -36.78 -41.20 11.07
CA GLU A 26 -35.98 -40.97 9.86
C GLU A 26 -35.99 -39.46 9.56
N GLY A 27 -35.07 -38.75 10.20
CA GLY A 27 -34.71 -37.39 9.85
C GLY A 27 -33.24 -37.38 9.47
N SER A 28 -32.93 -37.05 8.22
CA SER A 28 -31.54 -36.70 7.87
C SER A 28 -31.15 -35.50 8.74
N PRO A 29 -30.10 -35.57 9.58
CA PRO A 29 -29.70 -34.43 10.38
C PRO A 29 -29.30 -33.29 9.45
N THR A 30 -30.17 -32.30 9.32
CA THR A 30 -29.85 -31.04 8.66
C THR A 30 -28.94 -30.28 9.61
N ALA A 31 -27.73 -29.94 9.14
CA ALA A 31 -26.81 -29.12 9.90
C ALA A 31 -27.55 -27.87 10.40
N ASP A 32 -27.43 -27.60 11.71
CA ASP A 32 -28.03 -26.43 12.31
C ASP A 32 -27.51 -25.18 11.59
N SER A 33 -28.41 -24.43 10.95
CA SER A 33 -28.06 -23.18 10.26
C SER A 33 -27.43 -22.14 11.20
N SER A 34 -27.62 -22.27 12.52
CA SER A 34 -26.94 -21.46 13.53
C SER A 34 -25.50 -21.91 13.84
N ALA A 35 -25.11 -23.12 13.42
CA ALA A 35 -23.75 -23.65 13.58
C ALA A 35 -22.78 -23.21 12.46
N VAL A 36 -23.27 -22.56 11.40
CA VAL A 36 -22.40 -21.95 10.38
C VAL A 36 -21.78 -20.69 10.99
N PRO A 37 -20.45 -20.62 11.17
CA PRO A 37 -19.82 -19.43 11.72
C PRO A 37 -20.18 -18.21 10.86
N ARG A 38 -20.59 -17.11 11.50
CA ARG A 38 -20.85 -15.83 10.81
C ARG A 38 -19.58 -14.98 10.84
N PRO A 39 -19.33 -14.14 9.81
CA PRO A 39 -18.25 -13.17 9.88
C PRO A 39 -18.37 -12.29 11.13
N GLU A 40 -17.27 -12.14 11.87
CA GLU A 40 -17.15 -11.10 12.88
C GLU A 40 -16.90 -9.77 12.16
N THR A 41 -17.62 -8.72 12.55
CA THR A 41 -17.51 -7.39 11.89
C THR A 41 -17.18 -6.27 12.84
N GLY A 42 -17.28 -6.49 14.15
CA GLY A 42 -17.10 -5.44 15.16
C GLY A 42 -17.97 -4.23 14.88
N SER A 43 -17.37 -3.04 14.95
CA SER A 43 -18.02 -1.76 14.64
C SER A 43 -17.91 -1.33 13.17
N PHE A 44 -17.31 -2.15 12.30
CA PHE A 44 -17.16 -1.80 10.89
C PHE A 44 -18.50 -1.90 10.15
N SER A 45 -18.78 -0.93 9.28
CA SER A 45 -19.94 -0.99 8.39
C SER A 45 -19.82 -2.18 7.43
N THR A 46 -20.94 -2.86 7.22
CA THR A 46 -21.06 -4.04 6.34
C THR A 46 -21.79 -3.73 5.03
N THR A 47 -22.07 -2.45 4.77
CA THR A 47 -22.84 -2.01 3.60
C THR A 47 -21.97 -1.23 2.62
N ALA A 48 -22.16 -1.51 1.33
CA ALA A 48 -21.58 -0.70 0.27
C ALA A 48 -22.13 0.73 0.36
N ARG A 49 -21.29 1.70 -0.03
CA ARG A 49 -21.63 3.13 0.04
C ARG A 49 -21.46 3.80 -1.31
N SER A 50 -22.22 4.88 -1.50
CA SER A 50 -22.00 5.80 -2.61
C SER A 50 -21.03 6.89 -2.15
N LEU A 51 -20.02 7.19 -2.96
CA LEU A 51 -19.14 8.33 -2.72
C LEU A 51 -19.68 9.53 -3.51
N GLY A 52 -19.84 10.67 -2.82
CA GLY A 52 -20.25 11.91 -3.44
C GLY A 52 -19.15 12.57 -4.28
N ALA A 53 -19.35 13.83 -4.63
CA ALA A 53 -18.30 14.64 -5.25
C ALA A 53 -17.14 14.88 -4.28
N PRO A 54 -15.88 14.95 -4.76
CA PRO A 54 -14.77 15.34 -3.92
C PRO A 54 -14.89 16.80 -3.46
N THR A 55 -14.33 17.08 -2.29
CA THR A 55 -14.02 18.44 -1.90
C THR A 55 -12.87 18.96 -2.76
N HIS A 56 -12.57 20.26 -2.70
CA HIS A 56 -11.41 20.78 -3.42
C HIS A 56 -10.10 20.09 -2.98
N ALA A 57 -9.93 19.84 -1.68
CA ALA A 57 -8.74 19.18 -1.14
C ALA A 57 -8.61 17.72 -1.62
N SER A 58 -9.70 16.93 -1.60
CA SER A 58 -9.65 15.57 -2.12
C SER A 58 -9.54 15.54 -3.65
N GLY A 59 -10.09 16.52 -4.37
CA GLY A 59 -9.87 16.70 -5.80
C GLY A 59 -8.39 16.95 -6.13
N GLN A 60 -7.71 17.79 -5.36
CA GLN A 60 -6.26 17.99 -5.51
C GLN A 60 -5.46 16.70 -5.27
N MET A 61 -5.82 15.93 -4.23
CA MET A 61 -5.22 14.62 -3.98
C MET A 61 -5.45 13.65 -5.15
N LEU A 62 -6.66 13.60 -5.73
CA LEU A 62 -6.96 12.78 -6.90
C LEU A 62 -6.12 13.18 -8.12
N GLU A 63 -5.93 14.48 -8.34
CA GLU A 63 -5.06 14.97 -9.41
C GLU A 63 -3.59 14.58 -9.17
N SER A 64 -3.11 14.66 -7.92
CA SER A 64 -1.78 14.15 -7.54
C SER A 64 -1.64 12.64 -7.79
N LEU A 65 -2.68 11.84 -7.52
CA LEU A 65 -2.69 10.40 -7.84
C LEU A 65 -2.66 10.15 -9.36
N ARG A 66 -3.36 10.97 -10.16
CA ARG A 66 -3.26 10.90 -11.63
C ARG A 66 -1.87 11.26 -12.12
N MET A 67 -1.20 12.24 -11.52
CA MET A 67 0.19 12.54 -11.82
C MET A 67 1.12 11.36 -11.49
N ALA A 68 0.82 10.57 -10.46
CA ALA A 68 1.61 9.38 -10.11
C ALA A 68 1.60 8.31 -11.22
N GLU A 69 0.59 8.30 -12.10
CA GLU A 69 0.56 7.41 -13.27
C GLU A 69 1.68 7.70 -14.26
N THR A 70 2.14 8.96 -14.32
CA THR A 70 3.23 9.41 -15.20
C THR A 70 4.60 8.97 -14.70
N ILE A 71 4.71 8.55 -13.44
CA ILE A 71 6.00 8.19 -12.85
C ILE A 71 6.45 6.83 -13.40
N PRO A 72 7.63 6.73 -14.03
CA PRO A 72 8.21 5.45 -14.44
C PRO A 72 8.41 4.52 -13.25
N TYR A 73 8.32 3.20 -13.46
CA TYR A 73 8.68 2.27 -12.40
C TYR A 73 10.17 2.39 -12.10
N LEU A 74 10.55 2.47 -10.82
CA LEU A 74 11.96 2.61 -10.44
C LEU A 74 12.80 1.40 -10.82
N PHE A 75 12.21 0.21 -10.88
CA PHE A 75 12.89 -0.99 -11.38
C PHE A 75 13.21 -0.95 -12.89
N ASP A 76 12.59 -0.05 -13.66
CA ASP A 76 12.97 0.21 -15.06
C ASP A 76 14.20 1.14 -15.16
N ILE A 77 14.60 1.79 -14.06
CA ILE A 77 15.78 2.65 -13.95
C ILE A 77 16.94 1.90 -13.28
N ASP A 78 16.62 1.19 -12.20
CA ASP A 78 17.54 0.34 -11.45
C ASP A 78 16.79 -0.92 -11.00
N PRO A 79 17.09 -2.11 -11.55
CA PRO A 79 16.37 -3.34 -11.24
C PRO A 79 16.36 -3.71 -9.74
N ALA A 80 17.28 -3.18 -8.94
CA ALA A 80 17.26 -3.40 -7.48
C ALA A 80 16.09 -2.69 -6.78
N LEU A 81 15.52 -1.64 -7.36
CA LEU A 81 14.50 -0.77 -6.73
C LEU A 81 13.07 -1.25 -7.01
N HIS A 82 12.72 -2.44 -6.55
CA HIS A 82 11.40 -3.03 -6.74
C HIS A 82 10.66 -3.33 -5.44
N LEU A 83 11.27 -3.10 -4.27
CA LEU A 83 10.68 -3.42 -2.97
C LEU A 83 10.20 -2.18 -2.23
N SER A 84 9.33 -2.38 -1.23
CA SER A 84 8.80 -1.35 -0.34
C SER A 84 8.26 -0.12 -1.06
N GLY A 85 7.44 -0.36 -2.09
CA GLY A 85 6.79 0.69 -2.86
C GLY A 85 5.93 1.58 -1.98
N THR A 86 6.03 2.89 -2.18
CA THR A 86 5.12 3.86 -1.56
C THR A 86 4.72 4.92 -2.57
N VAL A 87 3.50 5.43 -2.43
CA VAL A 87 3.00 6.60 -3.16
C VAL A 87 2.52 7.60 -2.13
N ARG A 88 2.96 8.85 -2.25
CA ARG A 88 2.39 10.01 -1.56
C ARG A 88 1.79 10.93 -2.59
N ALA A 89 0.56 11.37 -2.36
CA ALA A 89 -0.18 12.24 -3.26
C ALA A 89 -0.85 13.32 -2.42
N GLU A 90 -0.42 14.56 -2.60
CA GLU A 90 -0.77 15.65 -1.70
C GLU A 90 -1.32 16.85 -2.48
N GLY A 91 -2.29 17.53 -1.88
CA GLY A 91 -2.72 18.85 -2.34
C GLY A 91 -1.87 19.97 -1.75
N ARG A 92 -2.07 21.20 -2.24
CA ARG A 92 -1.30 22.41 -1.87
C ARG A 92 -1.00 22.56 -0.37
N ALA A 93 -1.95 22.26 0.51
CA ALA A 93 -1.78 22.47 1.96
C ALA A 93 -0.68 21.58 2.59
N ALA A 94 -0.50 20.35 2.12
CA ALA A 94 0.45 19.39 2.69
C ALA A 94 1.78 19.35 1.92
N LEU A 95 1.83 19.88 0.69
CA LEU A 95 3.01 19.84 -0.17
C LEU A 95 4.27 20.45 0.42
N PRO A 96 4.26 21.66 1.02
CA PRO A 96 5.50 22.27 1.53
C PRO A 96 6.21 21.36 2.53
N GLN A 97 5.43 20.68 3.38
CA GLN A 97 5.96 19.78 4.37
C GLN A 97 6.48 18.48 3.72
N MET A 98 5.75 17.91 2.74
CA MET A 98 6.23 16.77 1.97
C MET A 98 7.57 17.06 1.27
N VAL A 99 7.65 18.18 0.56
CA VAL A 99 8.88 18.62 -0.13
C VAL A 99 10.01 18.82 0.86
N ARG A 100 9.76 19.50 1.98
CA ARG A 100 10.77 19.74 3.01
C ARG A 100 11.34 18.44 3.58
N TYR A 101 10.49 17.46 3.87
CA TYR A 101 10.94 16.15 4.35
C TYR A 101 11.81 15.40 3.35
N MET A 102 11.55 15.58 2.05
CA MET A 102 12.28 14.88 0.99
C MET A 102 13.56 15.61 0.60
N PHE A 103 13.47 16.90 0.27
CA PHE A 103 14.51 17.65 -0.43
C PHE A 103 15.14 18.78 0.41
N GLY A 104 14.69 18.97 1.65
CA GLY A 104 15.20 20.02 2.53
C GLY A 104 14.42 21.34 2.45
N THR A 105 14.85 22.30 3.26
CA THR A 105 14.10 23.53 3.52
C THR A 105 14.13 24.49 2.32
N ALA A 106 15.23 24.56 1.57
CA ALA A 106 15.31 25.41 0.38
C ALA A 106 14.32 24.93 -0.69
N ALA A 107 14.25 23.63 -0.94
CA ALA A 107 13.28 23.05 -1.87
C ALA A 107 11.84 23.27 -1.38
N GLY A 108 11.56 23.04 -0.09
CA GLY A 108 10.24 23.30 0.50
C GLY A 108 9.79 24.76 0.34
N THR A 109 10.74 25.70 0.43
CA THR A 109 10.48 27.13 0.22
C THR A 109 10.27 27.48 -1.25
N ALA A 110 11.06 26.88 -2.14
CA ALA A 110 11.00 27.11 -3.59
C ALA A 110 9.71 26.54 -4.22
N LEU A 111 9.21 25.42 -3.68
CA LEU A 111 8.02 24.72 -4.18
C LEU A 111 6.76 24.97 -3.33
N ARG A 112 6.78 25.95 -2.41
CA ARG A 112 5.64 26.23 -1.51
C ARG A 112 4.33 26.55 -2.22
N ASP A 113 4.43 27.05 -3.45
CA ASP A 113 3.30 27.48 -4.28
C ASP A 113 2.87 26.41 -5.30
N ALA A 114 3.45 25.20 -5.24
CA ALA A 114 2.99 24.06 -6.02
C ALA A 114 1.49 23.77 -5.75
N GLU A 115 0.74 23.50 -6.81
CA GLU A 115 -0.71 23.31 -6.76
C GLU A 115 -1.08 21.92 -6.24
N VAL A 116 -0.35 20.91 -6.73
CA VAL A 116 -0.51 19.47 -6.50
C VAL A 116 0.87 18.80 -6.69
N GLY A 117 1.07 17.65 -6.06
CA GLY A 117 2.32 16.92 -6.21
C GLY A 117 2.25 15.51 -5.67
N THR A 118 3.13 14.67 -6.21
CA THR A 118 3.22 13.27 -5.84
C THR A 118 4.68 12.84 -5.70
N ALA A 119 4.91 11.86 -4.84
CA ALA A 119 6.18 11.19 -4.68
C ALA A 119 5.98 9.68 -4.69
N VAL A 120 6.91 8.97 -5.31
CA VAL A 120 6.96 7.52 -5.36
C VAL A 120 8.32 7.07 -4.84
N SER A 121 8.33 6.16 -3.89
CA SER A 121 9.58 5.53 -3.42
C SER A 121 9.59 4.05 -3.69
N ALA A 122 10.78 3.51 -3.90
CA ALA A 122 11.08 2.08 -3.83
C ALA A 122 12.49 1.88 -3.27
N SER A 123 12.75 0.67 -2.79
CA SER A 123 14.03 0.26 -2.23
C SER A 123 14.46 -1.11 -2.73
N ASN A 124 15.67 -1.52 -2.36
CA ASN A 124 16.20 -2.88 -2.57
C ASN A 124 15.92 -3.83 -1.41
N ALA A 125 15.08 -3.44 -0.44
CA ALA A 125 14.81 -4.25 0.74
C ALA A 125 13.35 -4.13 1.18
N VAL A 126 12.81 -5.22 1.72
CA VAL A 126 11.47 -5.22 2.32
C VAL A 126 11.43 -4.33 3.57
N GLY A 127 10.25 -3.79 3.90
CA GLY A 127 10.07 -2.92 5.06
C GLY A 127 10.62 -3.56 6.34
N GLY A 128 11.50 -2.83 7.05
CA GLY A 128 12.30 -3.34 8.18
C GLY A 128 13.78 -3.50 7.86
N GLY A 129 14.18 -3.61 6.58
CA GLY A 129 15.59 -3.60 6.17
C GLY A 129 16.31 -2.29 6.46
N MET A 130 15.58 -1.18 6.63
CA MET A 130 16.10 0.09 7.16
C MET A 130 16.80 -0.04 8.52
N ASP A 131 16.33 -0.98 9.34
CA ASP A 131 16.77 -1.18 10.71
C ASP A 131 17.75 -2.36 10.83
N ASP A 132 18.05 -3.05 9.72
CA ASP A 132 19.02 -4.16 9.67
C ASP A 132 20.40 -3.63 9.21
N PRO A 133 21.40 -3.56 10.11
CA PRO A 133 22.72 -3.03 9.77
C PRO A 133 23.49 -3.90 8.76
N THR A 134 23.02 -5.12 8.47
CA THR A 134 23.63 -6.01 7.47
C THR A 134 23.10 -5.76 6.06
N VAL A 135 21.99 -5.02 5.93
CA VAL A 135 21.40 -4.68 4.64
C VAL A 135 21.94 -3.33 4.17
N ALA A 136 22.68 -3.35 3.05
CA ALA A 136 23.04 -2.14 2.32
C ALA A 136 21.79 -1.55 1.66
N LEU A 137 20.96 -0.86 2.45
CA LEU A 137 19.70 -0.29 1.98
C LEU A 137 19.97 0.82 0.95
N ARG A 138 19.37 0.64 -0.22
CA ARG A 138 19.20 1.66 -1.24
C ARG A 138 17.73 1.99 -1.31
N GLU A 139 17.40 3.27 -1.12
CA GLU A 139 16.05 3.79 -1.25
C GLU A 139 16.12 5.02 -2.16
N VAL A 140 15.19 5.08 -3.10
CA VAL A 140 15.04 6.21 -4.01
C VAL A 140 13.62 6.69 -3.92
N THR A 141 13.46 7.99 -3.78
CA THR A 141 12.20 8.69 -3.93
C THR A 141 12.29 9.59 -5.14
N VAL A 142 11.30 9.49 -6.01
CA VAL A 142 11.11 10.41 -7.13
C VAL A 142 9.80 11.15 -6.97
N SER A 143 9.68 12.32 -7.59
CA SER A 143 8.53 13.18 -7.40
C SER A 143 8.25 14.06 -8.61
N VAL A 144 6.99 14.47 -8.72
CA VAL A 144 6.52 15.45 -9.69
C VAL A 144 5.64 16.45 -8.98
N PHE A 145 5.94 17.73 -9.12
CA PHE A 145 5.18 18.85 -8.58
C PHE A 145 4.66 19.71 -9.72
N ARG A 146 3.36 20.05 -9.69
CA ARG A 146 2.77 20.95 -10.68
C ARG A 146 2.76 22.38 -10.14
N MET A 147 3.37 23.29 -10.89
CA MET A 147 3.36 24.73 -10.63
C MET A 147 2.24 25.41 -11.43
N ALA A 148 1.92 26.67 -11.14
CA ALA A 148 0.88 27.39 -11.88
C ALA A 148 1.30 27.67 -13.33
N SER A 149 2.60 27.78 -13.60
CA SER A 149 3.17 28.05 -14.94
C SER A 149 4.57 27.47 -15.12
N SER A 150 5.05 27.44 -16.37
CA SER A 150 6.42 27.08 -16.73
C SER A 150 7.47 28.01 -16.10
N ASP A 151 7.15 29.29 -15.99
CA ASP A 151 8.05 30.29 -15.40
C ASP A 151 8.20 30.07 -13.89
N GLU A 152 7.12 29.67 -13.21
CA GLU A 152 7.18 29.28 -11.80
C GLU A 152 8.02 28.03 -11.56
N ALA A 153 7.84 27.00 -12.39
CA ALA A 153 8.65 25.79 -12.33
C ALA A 153 10.14 26.09 -12.56
N SER A 154 10.44 26.88 -13.58
CA SER A 154 11.82 27.29 -13.90
C SER A 154 12.44 28.09 -12.77
N ARG A 155 11.70 29.02 -12.13
CA ARG A 155 12.20 29.78 -10.98
C ARG A 155 12.40 28.93 -9.72
N ALA A 156 11.59 27.90 -9.52
CA ALA A 156 11.73 26.99 -8.39
C ALA A 156 13.02 26.15 -8.46
N VAL A 157 13.53 25.90 -9.68
CA VAL A 157 14.77 25.15 -9.91
C VAL A 157 15.91 26.10 -10.22
N GLY A 158 16.55 26.63 -9.17
CA GLY A 158 17.65 27.59 -9.30
C GLY A 158 18.70 27.48 -8.20
N PRO A 159 19.73 28.35 -8.24
CA PRO A 159 20.87 28.31 -7.31
C PRO A 159 20.49 28.37 -5.82
N GLY A 160 19.32 28.91 -5.48
CA GLY A 160 18.79 28.91 -4.12
C GLY A 160 18.63 27.51 -3.53
N LEU A 161 18.42 26.48 -4.37
CA LEU A 161 18.39 25.08 -3.94
C LEU A 161 19.75 24.57 -3.42
N LEU A 162 20.85 25.27 -3.71
CA LEU A 162 22.19 24.96 -3.22
C LEU A 162 22.54 25.70 -1.92
N ALA A 163 21.61 26.47 -1.36
CA ALA A 163 21.82 27.14 -0.07
C ALA A 163 22.18 26.14 1.04
N ALA A 164 23.03 26.55 1.96
CA ALA A 164 23.33 25.80 3.17
C ALA A 164 22.08 25.69 4.05
N GLU A 165 21.93 24.56 4.74
CA GLU A 165 20.76 24.27 5.57
C GLU A 165 21.20 23.60 6.87
N ASP A 166 20.35 23.68 7.89
CA ASP A 166 20.49 22.88 9.10
C ASP A 166 19.79 21.53 8.93
N VAL A 167 20.34 20.47 9.52
CA VAL A 167 19.67 19.18 9.60
C VAL A 167 18.54 19.23 10.64
N PRO A 168 17.44 18.48 10.46
CA PRO A 168 16.32 18.48 11.41
C PRO A 168 16.71 18.12 12.86
N THR A 169 17.80 17.37 13.04
CA THR A 169 18.33 16.97 14.36
C THR A 169 19.24 18.04 15.00
N GLY A 170 19.40 19.20 14.37
CA GLY A 170 20.28 20.28 14.80
C GLY A 170 21.68 20.23 14.18
N GLY A 171 22.25 21.42 13.92
CA GLY A 171 23.57 21.60 13.31
C GLY A 171 23.54 21.72 11.79
N ALA A 172 24.66 22.16 11.22
CA ALA A 172 24.78 22.38 9.78
C ALA A 172 24.78 21.06 9.00
N ALA A 173 24.03 21.03 7.90
CA ALA A 173 24.09 19.93 6.94
C ALA A 173 25.46 19.87 6.25
N PRO A 174 25.90 18.68 5.80
CA PRO A 174 27.12 18.55 5.01
C PRO A 174 27.10 19.45 3.76
N PRO A 175 28.26 19.96 3.32
CA PRO A 175 28.35 20.71 2.08
C PRO A 175 27.77 19.92 0.89
N LYS A 176 27.06 20.64 0.01
CA LYS A 176 26.51 20.09 -1.23
C LYS A 176 27.63 19.99 -2.27
N VAL A 177 27.89 18.80 -2.79
CA VAL A 177 28.82 18.59 -3.91
C VAL A 177 28.02 18.62 -5.20
N VAL A 178 28.13 19.72 -5.95
CA VAL A 178 27.35 19.95 -7.18
C VAL A 178 27.73 18.93 -8.24
N MET A 179 26.72 18.47 -8.99
CA MET A 179 26.84 17.49 -10.05
C MET A 179 26.14 18.02 -11.30
N SER A 180 26.63 17.62 -12.48
CA SER A 180 25.96 17.91 -13.76
C SER A 180 25.18 16.69 -14.22
N VAL A 181 23.96 16.89 -14.72
CA VAL A 181 23.15 15.84 -15.37
C VAL A 181 23.14 16.12 -16.88
N PRO A 182 23.79 15.27 -17.71
CA PRO A 182 23.86 15.50 -19.15
C PRO A 182 22.47 15.69 -19.78
N ARG A 183 22.36 16.61 -20.74
CA ARG A 183 21.11 17.07 -21.41
C ARG A 183 20.15 17.88 -20.53
N TYR A 184 20.34 17.92 -19.23
CA TYR A 184 19.53 18.68 -18.28
C TYR A 184 20.36 19.79 -17.63
N GLY A 185 20.88 20.71 -18.44
CA GLY A 185 21.76 21.81 -17.98
C GLY A 185 21.08 22.81 -17.04
N ASN A 186 19.74 22.81 -16.99
CA ASN A 186 18.94 23.58 -16.05
C ASN A 186 18.61 22.81 -14.75
N ALA A 187 19.04 21.56 -14.63
CA ALA A 187 18.86 20.81 -13.39
C ALA A 187 19.79 21.31 -12.29
N VAL A 188 19.29 21.36 -11.07
CA VAL A 188 20.13 21.48 -9.87
C VAL A 188 20.32 20.09 -9.31
N ALA A 189 21.56 19.57 -9.37
CA ALA A 189 21.91 18.28 -8.82
C ALA A 189 23.12 18.37 -7.89
N TYR A 190 23.10 17.62 -6.81
CA TYR A 190 24.18 17.55 -5.84
C TYR A 190 24.12 16.27 -5.00
N SER A 191 25.24 15.88 -4.41
CA SER A 191 25.30 14.88 -3.34
C SER A 191 25.62 15.55 -2.00
N GLN A 192 25.24 14.89 -0.90
CA GLN A 192 25.61 15.29 0.46
C GLN A 192 26.13 14.09 1.22
N ASP A 193 27.28 14.25 1.88
CA ASP A 193 27.91 13.18 2.65
C ASP A 193 27.55 13.27 4.13
N PHE A 194 26.51 12.54 4.54
CA PHE A 194 26.08 12.52 5.94
C PHE A 194 26.91 11.49 6.72
N ARG A 195 27.47 11.93 7.86
CA ARG A 195 28.14 11.03 8.81
C ARG A 195 27.20 9.86 9.16
N GLY A 196 27.62 8.63 8.85
CA GLY A 196 26.77 7.43 8.95
C GLY A 196 26.48 6.74 7.62
N GLY A 197 27.02 7.24 6.50
CA GLY A 197 27.14 6.49 5.23
C GLY A 197 25.93 6.56 4.30
N LYS A 198 24.91 7.37 4.61
CA LYS A 198 23.77 7.61 3.72
C LYS A 198 23.99 8.90 2.95
N ASN A 199 24.46 8.78 1.71
CA ASN A 199 24.86 9.92 0.88
C ASN A 199 23.89 10.10 -0.27
N PRO A 200 22.72 10.74 -0.07
CA PRO A 200 21.74 10.87 -1.12
C PRO A 200 22.26 11.80 -2.22
N THR A 201 22.06 11.38 -3.46
CA THR A 201 22.02 12.30 -4.60
C THR A 201 20.65 12.94 -4.65
N ILE A 202 20.61 14.27 -4.78
CA ILE A 202 19.41 15.05 -5.01
C ILE A 202 19.53 15.69 -6.38
N ALA A 203 18.48 15.60 -7.18
CA ALA A 203 18.38 16.30 -8.46
C ALA A 203 16.97 16.84 -8.66
N LEU A 204 16.85 18.13 -9.00
CA LEU A 204 15.59 18.77 -9.38
C LEU A 204 15.75 19.38 -10.76
N VAL A 205 14.75 19.21 -11.62
CA VAL A 205 14.70 19.82 -12.95
C VAL A 205 13.30 20.35 -13.25
N ALA A 206 13.23 21.51 -13.90
CA ALA A 206 11.98 22.06 -14.41
C ALA A 206 11.73 21.52 -15.83
N HIS A 207 10.48 21.13 -16.09
CA HIS A 207 9.99 20.67 -17.39
C HIS A 207 8.57 21.19 -17.60
N ASP A 208 8.40 22.12 -18.55
CA ASP A 208 7.17 22.92 -18.67
C ASP A 208 6.72 23.44 -17.29
N ARG A 209 5.47 23.27 -16.88
CA ARG A 209 4.95 23.69 -15.57
C ARG A 209 5.22 22.71 -14.44
N TYR A 210 6.08 21.70 -14.64
CA TYR A 210 6.39 20.69 -13.64
C TYR A 210 7.81 20.83 -13.10
N VAL A 211 7.97 20.50 -11.82
CA VAL A 211 9.28 20.25 -11.22
C VAL A 211 9.39 18.76 -10.92
N ILE A 212 10.40 18.13 -11.49
CA ILE A 212 10.71 16.71 -11.32
C ILE A 212 11.86 16.60 -10.32
N GLY A 213 11.66 15.81 -9.26
CA GLY A 213 12.66 15.62 -8.20
C GLY A 213 13.09 14.17 -8.06
N VAL A 214 14.37 13.95 -7.79
CA VAL A 214 14.98 12.66 -7.44
C VAL A 214 15.76 12.83 -6.14
N ARG A 215 15.61 11.89 -5.23
CA ARG A 215 16.39 11.75 -3.99
C ARG A 215 16.74 10.31 -3.78
N GLY A 216 18.02 10.00 -3.59
CA GLY A 216 18.46 8.67 -3.19
C GLY A 216 19.79 8.29 -3.82
N ASP A 217 20.09 7.00 -3.80
CA ASP A 217 21.33 6.44 -4.32
C ASP A 217 21.21 6.09 -5.82
N LEU A 218 21.06 7.14 -6.65
CA LEU A 218 21.14 7.04 -8.11
C LEU A 218 22.37 7.79 -8.63
N GLY A 219 23.05 7.17 -9.59
CA GLY A 219 24.11 7.80 -10.36
C GLY A 219 23.56 8.76 -11.41
N VAL A 220 24.43 9.62 -11.95
CA VAL A 220 24.08 10.66 -12.94
C VAL A 220 23.36 10.09 -14.16
N GLU A 221 23.82 8.96 -14.71
CA GLU A 221 23.17 8.33 -15.88
C GLU A 221 21.79 7.77 -15.56
N GLN A 222 21.57 7.26 -14.34
CA GLN A 222 20.25 6.78 -13.90
C GLN A 222 19.29 7.96 -13.71
N ILE A 223 19.77 9.07 -13.16
CA ILE A 223 18.99 10.32 -13.03
C ILE A 223 18.60 10.84 -14.42
N ARG A 224 19.54 10.86 -15.36
CA ARG A 224 19.27 11.25 -16.76
C ARG A 224 18.21 10.33 -17.38
N ALA A 225 18.36 9.02 -17.25
CA ALA A 225 17.40 8.05 -17.78
C ALA A 225 16.01 8.20 -17.16
N TYR A 226 15.93 8.50 -15.86
CA TYR A 226 14.68 8.81 -15.18
C TYR A 226 14.04 10.10 -15.73
N PHE A 227 14.80 11.20 -15.85
CA PHE A 227 14.28 12.44 -16.43
C PHE A 227 13.82 12.25 -17.88
N ASP A 228 14.57 11.50 -18.70
CA ASP A 228 14.18 11.20 -20.09
C ASP A 228 12.81 10.50 -20.17
N LYS A 229 12.55 9.52 -19.29
CA LYS A 229 11.25 8.83 -19.25
C LYS A 229 10.15 9.71 -18.65
N GLN A 230 10.45 10.41 -17.56
CA GLN A 230 9.45 11.21 -16.83
C GLN A 230 8.96 12.40 -17.66
N THR A 231 9.86 13.09 -18.37
CA THR A 231 9.49 14.21 -19.25
C THR A 231 8.61 13.74 -20.40
N ALA A 232 8.95 12.61 -21.03
CA ALA A 232 8.16 12.02 -22.10
C ALA A 232 6.74 11.62 -21.66
N GLU A 233 6.56 11.15 -20.41
CA GLU A 233 5.23 10.87 -19.87
C GLU A 233 4.46 12.15 -19.51
N LEU A 234 5.14 13.19 -19.01
CA LEU A 234 4.51 14.47 -18.71
C LEU A 234 4.06 15.23 -19.96
N ASP A 235 4.77 15.09 -21.09
CA ASP A 235 4.37 15.67 -22.37
C ASP A 235 3.01 15.14 -22.86
N ARG A 236 2.61 13.96 -22.40
CA ARG A 236 1.32 13.33 -22.74
C ARG A 236 0.25 13.53 -21.67
N PHE A 237 0.64 14.02 -20.50
CA PHE A 237 -0.27 14.18 -19.37
C PHE A 237 -1.12 15.43 -19.54
N ILE A 238 -2.44 15.26 -19.50
CA ILE A 238 -3.40 16.37 -19.55
C ILE A 238 -3.87 16.65 -18.12
N PRO A 239 -3.36 17.72 -17.48
CA PRO A 239 -3.74 18.05 -16.11
C PRO A 239 -5.20 18.50 -16.05
N THR A 240 -5.87 18.18 -14.94
CA THR A 240 -7.14 18.82 -14.61
C THR A 240 -6.85 20.26 -14.17
N PRO A 241 -7.51 21.28 -14.76
CA PRO A 241 -7.43 22.64 -14.26
C PRO A 241 -7.75 22.68 -12.77
N LEU A 242 -7.01 23.48 -11.99
CA LEU A 242 -7.08 23.46 -10.54
C LEU A 242 -8.50 23.77 -10.03
N GLU A 243 -9.18 24.70 -10.67
CA GLU A 243 -10.56 25.09 -10.39
C GLU A 243 -11.60 24.02 -10.73
N LYS A 244 -11.20 22.97 -11.47
CA LYS A 244 -12.05 21.85 -11.89
C LYS A 244 -11.70 20.54 -11.20
N VAL A 245 -10.79 20.51 -10.21
CA VAL A 245 -10.45 19.26 -9.51
C VAL A 245 -11.64 18.64 -8.78
N THR A 246 -12.66 19.42 -8.45
CA THR A 246 -13.92 18.93 -7.85
C THR A 246 -14.79 18.14 -8.83
N THR A 247 -14.50 18.18 -10.14
CA THR A 247 -15.21 17.36 -11.14
C THR A 247 -14.61 15.96 -11.29
N LEU A 248 -13.50 15.67 -10.62
CA LEU A 248 -12.92 14.32 -10.57
C LEU A 248 -13.86 13.40 -9.79
N ALA A 249 -13.96 12.14 -10.20
CA ALA A 249 -14.77 11.16 -9.50
C ALA A 249 -13.95 10.48 -8.40
N LEU A 250 -14.44 10.51 -7.15
CA LEU A 250 -13.85 9.72 -6.06
C LEU A 250 -13.93 8.23 -6.39
N ASP A 251 -15.01 7.77 -7.01
CA ASP A 251 -15.19 6.35 -7.34
C ASP A 251 -15.60 6.15 -8.80
N ARG A 252 -14.73 6.53 -9.72
CA ARG A 252 -14.97 6.41 -11.18
C ARG A 252 -15.44 5.01 -11.57
N ASP A 253 -14.89 3.99 -10.92
CA ASP A 253 -15.05 2.59 -11.34
C ASP A 253 -16.02 1.81 -10.42
N GLY A 254 -16.59 2.46 -9.39
CA GLY A 254 -17.54 1.85 -8.45
C GLY A 254 -16.92 0.87 -7.44
N VAL A 255 -15.61 0.88 -7.28
CA VAL A 255 -14.86 -0.06 -6.43
C VAL A 255 -14.53 0.54 -5.07
N ALA A 256 -14.33 1.85 -4.96
CA ALA A 256 -14.05 2.51 -3.68
C ALA A 256 -15.25 2.43 -2.73
N GLY A 257 -16.48 2.50 -3.25
CA GLY A 257 -17.72 2.29 -2.50
C GLY A 257 -17.90 0.86 -1.97
N LEU A 258 -17.09 -0.10 -2.43
CA LEU A 258 -17.05 -1.48 -1.96
C LEU A 258 -15.99 -1.73 -0.87
N THR A 259 -15.28 -0.70 -0.45
CA THR A 259 -14.34 -0.78 0.67
C THR A 259 -15.03 -0.55 2.01
N VAL A 260 -14.47 -1.13 3.07
CA VAL A 260 -14.81 -0.76 4.45
C VAL A 260 -14.60 0.74 4.63
N ALA A 261 -15.57 1.41 5.26
CA ALA A 261 -15.49 2.85 5.51
C ALA A 261 -14.27 3.18 6.39
N PRO A 262 -13.47 4.19 6.01
CA PRO A 262 -12.37 4.67 6.83
C PRO A 262 -12.91 5.37 8.08
N ALA A 263 -12.02 5.62 9.03
CA ALA A 263 -12.33 6.48 10.16
C ALA A 263 -12.68 7.90 9.69
N ASP A 264 -13.37 8.65 10.56
CA ASP A 264 -13.82 10.01 10.27
C ASP A 264 -12.68 10.90 9.77
N GLY A 265 -12.96 11.66 8.70
CA GLY A 265 -12.01 12.60 8.08
C GLY A 265 -11.11 12.01 6.99
N ALA A 266 -11.00 10.68 6.87
CA ALA A 266 -10.27 10.05 5.77
C ALA A 266 -11.16 9.88 4.53
N THR A 267 -10.62 10.22 3.35
CA THR A 267 -11.34 10.14 2.08
C THR A 267 -11.14 8.77 1.44
N SER A 268 -12.22 8.19 0.93
CA SER A 268 -12.17 6.98 0.11
C SER A 268 -12.15 7.34 -1.36
N TYR A 269 -11.41 6.57 -2.16
CA TYR A 269 -11.20 6.90 -3.56
C TYR A 269 -10.79 5.68 -4.37
N ALA A 270 -10.95 5.77 -5.69
CA ALA A 270 -10.45 4.80 -6.65
C ALA A 270 -9.09 5.27 -7.20
N MET A 271 -8.22 4.31 -7.50
CA MET A 271 -6.96 4.52 -8.19
C MET A 271 -6.78 3.50 -9.30
N SER A 272 -5.91 3.81 -10.26
CA SER A 272 -5.56 2.84 -11.31
C SER A 272 -4.77 1.65 -10.74
N PRO A 273 -4.85 0.47 -11.39
CA PRO A 273 -4.04 -0.69 -11.03
C PRO A 273 -2.53 -0.37 -11.00
N ARG A 274 -2.06 0.53 -11.87
CA ARG A 274 -0.67 1.01 -11.92
C ARG A 274 -0.26 1.68 -10.60
N VAL A 275 -1.05 2.66 -10.14
CA VAL A 275 -0.74 3.40 -8.90
C VAL A 275 -0.87 2.50 -7.67
N ALA A 276 -1.83 1.57 -7.68
CA ALA A 276 -1.96 0.59 -6.61
C ALA A 276 -0.75 -0.35 -6.52
N ALA A 277 -0.22 -0.82 -7.65
CA ALA A 277 0.98 -1.67 -7.69
C ALA A 277 2.22 -0.96 -7.14
N LEU A 278 2.34 0.36 -7.33
CA LEU A 278 3.43 1.19 -6.77
C LEU A 278 3.47 1.24 -5.23
N GLN A 279 2.41 0.81 -4.55
CA GLN A 279 2.30 0.83 -3.08
C GLN A 279 2.55 -0.54 -2.44
N ARG A 280 3.00 -1.52 -3.24
CA ARG A 280 3.17 -2.90 -2.78
C ARG A 280 4.56 -3.17 -2.24
N THR A 281 4.68 -4.24 -1.45
CA THR A 281 5.96 -4.65 -0.84
C THR A 281 6.93 -5.12 -1.92
N ASP A 282 6.43 -5.78 -2.96
CA ASP A 282 7.15 -6.07 -4.20
C ASP A 282 6.36 -5.49 -5.38
N VAL A 283 6.80 -4.32 -5.84
CA VAL A 283 6.16 -3.55 -6.91
C VAL A 283 6.23 -4.34 -8.23
N GLN A 284 7.39 -4.89 -8.58
CA GLN A 284 7.58 -5.57 -9.86
C GLN A 284 6.70 -6.82 -9.96
N ARG A 285 6.64 -7.61 -8.89
CA ARG A 285 5.76 -8.78 -8.84
C ARG A 285 4.29 -8.37 -8.86
N SER A 286 3.93 -7.32 -8.14
CA SER A 286 2.54 -6.85 -8.07
C SER A 286 2.03 -6.35 -9.41
N VAL A 287 2.86 -5.67 -10.20
CA VAL A 287 2.53 -5.28 -11.59
C VAL A 287 2.13 -6.51 -12.41
N ARG A 288 2.89 -7.61 -12.31
CA ARG A 288 2.57 -8.86 -13.01
C ARG A 288 1.30 -9.51 -12.46
N ALA A 289 1.18 -9.63 -11.14
CA ALA A 289 -0.01 -10.21 -10.50
C ALA A 289 -1.30 -9.49 -10.88
N PHE A 290 -1.25 -8.15 -10.96
CA PHE A 290 -2.39 -7.34 -11.36
C PHE A 290 -2.76 -7.57 -12.83
N ALA A 291 -1.75 -7.64 -13.71
CA ALA A 291 -1.97 -7.94 -15.13
C ALA A 291 -2.55 -9.36 -15.33
N ASP A 292 -1.99 -10.38 -14.67
CA ASP A 292 -2.40 -11.79 -14.80
C ASP A 292 -3.81 -12.06 -14.26
N ALA A 293 -4.23 -11.28 -13.26
CA ALA A 293 -5.60 -11.30 -12.73
C ALA A 293 -6.57 -10.41 -13.54
N GLY A 294 -6.06 -9.58 -14.45
CA GLY A 294 -6.83 -8.59 -15.20
C GLY A 294 -7.48 -7.56 -14.27
N VAL A 295 -6.73 -7.04 -13.30
CA VAL A 295 -7.19 -5.98 -12.41
C VAL A 295 -7.44 -4.72 -13.22
N ASP A 296 -8.66 -4.18 -13.15
CA ASP A 296 -9.07 -2.99 -13.92
C ASP A 296 -9.31 -1.77 -13.02
N ALA A 297 -9.53 -1.96 -11.72
CA ALA A 297 -9.80 -0.89 -10.76
C ALA A 297 -9.42 -1.30 -9.34
N VAL A 298 -8.97 -0.32 -8.54
CA VAL A 298 -8.66 -0.50 -7.12
C VAL A 298 -9.32 0.62 -6.32
N GLY A 299 -10.11 0.25 -5.32
CA GLY A 299 -10.71 1.14 -4.34
C GLY A 299 -9.92 1.17 -3.04
N VAL A 300 -9.89 2.34 -2.41
CA VAL A 300 -9.24 2.59 -1.11
C VAL A 300 -10.25 3.17 -0.12
N GLY A 301 -10.27 2.60 1.08
CA GLY A 301 -11.01 3.04 2.27
C GLY A 301 -10.21 2.73 3.53
N ALA A 302 -10.83 2.10 4.53
CA ALA A 302 -10.07 1.52 5.67
C ALA A 302 -9.19 0.33 5.25
N GLY A 303 -9.62 -0.38 4.21
CA GLY A 303 -8.83 -1.39 3.51
C GLY A 303 -8.78 -1.08 2.02
N THR A 304 -8.32 -2.05 1.23
CA THR A 304 -8.32 -1.94 -0.23
C THR A 304 -9.24 -2.98 -0.85
N THR A 305 -9.78 -2.67 -2.02
CA THR A 305 -10.57 -3.62 -2.81
C THR A 305 -10.12 -3.54 -4.26
N SER A 306 -9.68 -4.65 -4.82
CA SER A 306 -9.28 -4.76 -6.22
C SER A 306 -10.37 -5.49 -7.00
N ARG A 307 -10.72 -4.97 -8.18
CA ARG A 307 -11.63 -5.64 -9.11
C ARG A 307 -10.82 -6.32 -10.21
N ALA A 308 -10.84 -7.64 -10.20
CA ALA A 308 -10.24 -8.49 -11.24
C ALA A 308 -11.20 -8.66 -12.43
N LYS A 309 -10.72 -9.30 -13.49
CA LYS A 309 -11.51 -9.62 -14.68
C LYS A 309 -12.70 -10.51 -14.35
N ASP A 310 -12.46 -11.55 -13.55
CA ASP A 310 -13.42 -12.59 -13.18
C ASP A 310 -13.06 -13.22 -11.82
N ALA A 311 -13.86 -14.18 -11.37
CA ALA A 311 -13.64 -14.86 -10.10
C ALA A 311 -12.35 -15.70 -10.05
N PRO A 312 -11.96 -16.43 -11.12
CA PRO A 312 -10.62 -17.02 -11.20
C PRO A 312 -9.47 -16.01 -11.10
N GLY A 313 -9.62 -14.83 -11.73
CA GLY A 313 -8.65 -13.74 -11.62
C GLY A 313 -8.54 -13.21 -10.19
N ALA A 314 -9.67 -12.99 -9.51
CA ALA A 314 -9.68 -12.60 -8.10
C ALA A 314 -9.05 -13.66 -7.19
N ALA A 315 -9.30 -14.95 -7.45
CA ALA A 315 -8.65 -16.04 -6.75
C ALA A 315 -7.12 -16.00 -6.91
N ARG A 316 -6.62 -15.89 -8.15
CA ARG A 316 -5.18 -15.79 -8.43
C ARG A 316 -4.55 -14.56 -7.78
N LEU A 317 -5.24 -13.43 -7.80
CA LEU A 317 -4.77 -12.21 -7.16
C LEU A 317 -4.65 -12.40 -5.65
N ALA A 318 -5.69 -12.94 -4.99
CA ALA A 318 -5.64 -13.19 -3.55
C ALA A 318 -4.47 -14.11 -3.16
N ASP A 319 -4.23 -15.18 -3.93
CA ASP A 319 -3.11 -16.09 -3.72
C ASP A 319 -1.76 -15.38 -3.91
N ALA A 320 -1.63 -14.53 -4.94
CA ALA A 320 -0.42 -13.76 -5.21
C ALA A 320 -0.11 -12.74 -4.09
N LEU A 321 -1.11 -12.04 -3.57
CA LEU A 321 -0.95 -11.09 -2.45
C LEU A 321 -0.51 -11.82 -1.17
N LEU A 322 -1.11 -12.97 -0.87
CA LEU A 322 -0.69 -13.80 0.27
C LEU A 322 0.74 -14.33 0.10
N ALA A 323 1.12 -14.73 -1.11
CA ALA A 323 2.47 -15.20 -1.41
C ALA A 323 3.52 -14.08 -1.26
N GLU A 324 3.19 -12.86 -1.71
CA GLU A 324 4.05 -11.67 -1.54
C GLU A 324 4.41 -11.45 -0.05
N TYR A 325 3.41 -11.46 0.84
CA TYR A 325 3.68 -11.38 2.29
C TYR A 325 4.44 -12.60 2.80
N THR A 326 4.14 -13.79 2.27
CA THR A 326 4.75 -15.04 2.73
C THR A 326 6.25 -15.06 2.51
N GLU A 327 6.69 -14.55 1.37
CA GLU A 327 8.09 -14.54 0.96
C GLU A 327 8.88 -13.37 1.55
N THR A 328 8.21 -12.24 1.83
CA THR A 328 8.86 -11.02 2.32
C THR A 328 8.92 -10.91 3.85
N LYS A 329 8.16 -11.74 4.60
CA LYS A 329 8.04 -11.65 6.06
C LYS A 329 8.25 -13.01 6.73
N PRO A 330 9.48 -13.45 7.03
CA PRO A 330 9.70 -14.76 7.65
C PRO A 330 8.95 -14.91 8.99
N SER A 331 8.53 -16.13 9.30
CA SER A 331 7.90 -16.50 10.58
C SER A 331 6.52 -15.87 10.85
N MET A 332 5.73 -15.59 9.82
CA MET A 332 4.33 -15.17 10.02
C MET A 332 3.43 -16.32 10.47
N GLN A 333 2.36 -15.98 11.17
CA GLN A 333 1.28 -16.91 11.51
C GLN A 333 0.15 -16.75 10.50
N ARG A 334 -0.27 -17.86 9.89
CA ARG A 334 -1.41 -17.91 8.97
C ARG A 334 -2.62 -18.47 9.68
N GLU A 335 -3.78 -17.88 9.45
CA GLU A 335 -5.06 -18.35 9.96
C GLU A 335 -6.19 -18.16 8.96
N SER A 336 -7.19 -19.04 9.01
CA SER A 336 -8.45 -18.85 8.29
C SER A 336 -9.39 -17.97 9.12
N VAL A 337 -10.21 -17.17 8.45
CA VAL A 337 -11.15 -16.26 9.09
C VAL A 337 -12.51 -16.97 9.31
N PRO A 338 -12.98 -17.12 10.56
CA PRO A 338 -14.27 -17.74 10.84
C PRO A 338 -15.42 -17.02 10.10
N GLY A 339 -16.26 -17.82 9.43
CA GLY A 339 -17.44 -17.34 8.71
C GLY A 339 -17.15 -16.59 7.40
N VAL A 340 -15.89 -16.47 7.00
CA VAL A 340 -15.47 -15.83 5.75
C VAL A 340 -14.82 -16.88 4.85
N PRO A 341 -15.57 -17.50 3.92
CA PRO A 341 -15.01 -18.47 2.99
C PRO A 341 -13.80 -17.92 2.25
N ARG A 342 -12.68 -18.67 2.28
CA ARG A 342 -11.38 -18.29 1.67
C ARG A 342 -10.72 -17.04 2.27
N GLY A 343 -11.27 -16.48 3.36
CA GLY A 343 -10.63 -15.41 4.11
C GLY A 343 -9.39 -15.94 4.84
N THR A 344 -8.24 -15.33 4.59
CA THR A 344 -6.96 -15.72 5.20
C THR A 344 -6.29 -14.48 5.81
N CYS A 345 -5.84 -14.58 7.06
CA CYS A 345 -5.03 -13.56 7.70
C CYS A 345 -3.59 -14.05 7.91
N LEU A 346 -2.64 -13.11 7.81
CA LEU A 346 -1.22 -13.28 8.08
C LEU A 346 -0.83 -12.29 9.17
N THR A 347 -0.38 -12.80 10.32
CA THR A 347 0.16 -11.98 11.41
C THR A 347 1.68 -12.07 11.43
N TYR A 348 2.36 -10.93 11.35
CA TYR A 348 3.81 -10.84 11.24
C TYR A 348 4.35 -9.67 12.05
N ARG A 349 5.64 -9.71 12.41
CA ARG A 349 6.32 -8.57 13.03
C ARG A 349 6.43 -7.42 12.05
N PHE A 350 6.06 -6.22 12.50
CA PHE A 350 6.07 -5.03 11.65
C PHE A 350 7.47 -4.72 11.12
N LYS A 351 8.48 -4.89 11.98
CA LYS A 351 9.91 -4.70 11.67
C LYS A 351 10.74 -5.81 12.30
N VAL A 352 11.93 -6.05 11.73
CA VAL A 352 12.92 -6.95 12.33
C VAL A 352 13.27 -6.42 13.72
N GLY A 353 13.32 -7.31 14.72
CA GLY A 353 13.62 -6.95 16.12
C GLY A 353 12.51 -6.21 16.87
N SER A 354 11.34 -5.94 16.26
CA SER A 354 10.20 -5.32 16.94
C SER A 354 9.20 -6.35 17.46
N ASP A 355 8.64 -6.11 18.64
CA ASP A 355 7.48 -6.85 19.17
C ASP A 355 6.15 -6.35 18.61
N ALA A 356 6.14 -5.19 17.93
CA ALA A 356 4.95 -4.69 17.27
C ALA A 356 4.59 -5.61 16.09
N THR A 357 3.37 -6.12 16.08
CA THR A 357 2.84 -6.96 15.01
C THR A 357 1.91 -6.17 14.10
N ARG A 358 1.70 -6.71 12.89
CA ARG A 358 0.61 -6.36 12.00
C ARG A 358 -0.09 -7.63 11.56
N THR A 359 -1.40 -7.53 11.38
CA THR A 359 -2.21 -8.58 10.78
C THR A 359 -2.80 -8.05 9.48
N THR A 360 -2.50 -8.71 8.36
CA THR A 360 -3.09 -8.43 7.05
C THR A 360 -3.96 -9.59 6.63
N CYS A 361 -5.20 -9.29 6.26
CA CYS A 361 -6.18 -10.27 5.84
C CYS A 361 -6.59 -10.05 4.39
N VAL A 362 -6.81 -11.14 3.64
CA VAL A 362 -7.21 -11.12 2.24
C VAL A 362 -8.41 -12.05 2.04
N VAL A 363 -9.41 -11.61 1.25
CA VAL A 363 -10.54 -12.45 0.85
C VAL A 363 -10.96 -12.18 -0.60
N PRO A 364 -11.03 -13.22 -1.46
CA PRO A 364 -11.67 -13.12 -2.77
C PRO A 364 -13.19 -13.38 -2.69
N VAL A 365 -14.00 -12.50 -3.27
CA VAL A 365 -15.47 -12.60 -3.33
C VAL A 365 -15.94 -12.24 -4.74
N GLY A 366 -16.47 -13.22 -5.48
CA GLY A 366 -16.78 -13.04 -6.91
C GLY A 366 -15.53 -12.57 -7.66
N ARG A 367 -15.65 -11.49 -8.44
CA ARG A 367 -14.52 -10.86 -9.17
C ARG A 367 -13.71 -9.83 -8.35
N HIS A 368 -13.94 -9.71 -7.05
CA HIS A 368 -13.27 -8.74 -6.18
C HIS A 368 -12.35 -9.41 -5.18
N VAL A 369 -11.30 -8.70 -4.75
CA VAL A 369 -10.41 -9.09 -3.65
C VAL A 369 -10.35 -7.94 -2.67
N ALA A 370 -10.68 -8.19 -1.40
CA ALA A 370 -10.47 -7.23 -0.33
C ALA A 370 -9.19 -7.57 0.45
N GLU A 371 -8.44 -6.53 0.83
CA GLU A 371 -7.32 -6.61 1.78
C GLU A 371 -7.58 -5.63 2.93
N PHE A 372 -7.34 -6.06 4.16
CA PHE A 372 -7.48 -5.23 5.36
C PHE A 372 -6.30 -5.48 6.30
N THR A 373 -5.64 -4.41 6.76
CA THR A 373 -4.48 -4.50 7.65
C THR A 373 -4.71 -3.67 8.91
N ASP A 374 -4.44 -4.25 10.07
CA ASP A 374 -4.50 -3.55 11.36
C ASP A 374 -3.39 -4.07 12.29
N PRO A 375 -2.78 -3.22 13.15
CA PRO A 375 -1.88 -3.69 14.22
C PRO A 375 -2.55 -4.63 15.22
N GLN A 376 -3.88 -4.55 15.39
CA GLN A 376 -4.66 -5.41 16.27
C GLN A 376 -5.30 -6.54 15.46
N ARG A 377 -4.86 -7.78 15.68
CA ARG A 377 -5.39 -8.98 15.01
C ARG A 377 -6.92 -9.03 14.98
N GLY A 378 -7.57 -8.77 16.13
CA GLY A 378 -9.04 -8.79 16.22
C GLY A 378 -9.71 -7.77 15.31
N ARG A 379 -9.17 -6.56 15.20
CA ARG A 379 -9.69 -5.54 14.27
C ARG A 379 -9.46 -5.93 12.81
N ALA A 380 -8.34 -6.57 12.48
CA ALA A 380 -8.10 -7.05 11.12
C ALA A 380 -9.11 -8.14 10.70
N ILE A 381 -9.40 -9.09 11.58
CA ILE A 381 -10.43 -10.12 11.40
C ILE A 381 -11.82 -9.48 11.24
N GLN A 382 -12.16 -8.51 12.08
CA GLN A 382 -13.44 -7.79 12.00
C GLN A 382 -13.56 -6.98 10.71
N GLY A 383 -12.49 -6.29 10.31
CA GLY A 383 -12.45 -5.49 9.09
C GLY A 383 -12.61 -6.34 7.83
N ILE A 384 -11.93 -7.49 7.74
CA ILE A 384 -12.07 -8.38 6.58
C ILE A 384 -13.42 -9.10 6.56
N GLY A 385 -14.00 -9.40 7.72
CA GLY A 385 -15.38 -9.92 7.83
C GLY A 385 -16.41 -8.92 7.32
N ALA A 386 -16.25 -7.62 7.65
CA ALA A 386 -17.09 -6.56 7.11
C ALA A 386 -16.89 -6.39 5.60
N ALA A 387 -15.65 -6.41 5.11
CA ALA A 387 -15.34 -6.35 3.68
C ALA A 387 -15.98 -7.52 2.91
N TYR A 388 -15.95 -8.73 3.47
CA TYR A 388 -16.63 -9.90 2.89
C TYR A 388 -18.14 -9.64 2.70
N LEU A 389 -18.83 -9.15 3.72
CA LEU A 389 -20.28 -8.88 3.63
C LEU A 389 -20.63 -7.76 2.64
N ILE A 390 -19.80 -6.72 2.54
CA ILE A 390 -19.96 -5.66 1.52
C ILE A 390 -19.91 -6.24 0.10
N LEU A 391 -18.98 -7.17 -0.14
CA LEU A 391 -18.78 -7.77 -1.46
C LEU A 391 -19.78 -8.89 -1.76
N ASP A 392 -20.18 -9.68 -0.76
CA ASP A 392 -21.09 -10.81 -0.93
C ASP A 392 -22.51 -10.34 -1.26
N GLY A 393 -22.96 -9.23 -0.66
CA GLY A 393 -24.22 -8.57 -1.00
C GLY A 393 -24.32 -8.00 -2.43
N ARG A 394 -23.29 -8.20 -3.27
CA ARG A 394 -23.23 -7.76 -4.67
C ARG A 394 -23.15 -8.93 -5.67
N ARG A 395 -23.17 -10.18 -5.20
CA ARG A 395 -23.10 -11.36 -6.06
C ARG A 395 -24.34 -11.57 -6.91
#